data_AF-A0A225B5T3-F1
#
_entry.id   AF-A0A225B5T3-F1
#
_cell.length_a   1.000
_cell.length_b   1.000
_cell.length_c   1.000
_cell.angle_alpha   90.00
_cell.angle_beta   90.00
_cell.angle_gamma   90.00
#
_symmetry.space_group_name_H-M   'P 1'
#
loop_
_entity.id
_entity.type
_entity.pdbx_description
1 polymer ?
#
loop_
_entity_poly.entity_id
_entity_poly.type
_entity_poly.pdbx_seq_one_letter_code
_entity_poly.pdbx_strand_id
1 'polypeptide(L)'
;MQFVRENLHIPVLKVLRYCSRASESKLGAEYIVMVKAPGVELGQIWDKLKACDKLSIVKQIAAITCTLARSRLQCHGALLSQNTPSYHAQQKRRTLCHHPSLLEYEGPGLDGFVQPALPETFESLDPQAKKAAKALFLFQSLWLSYEIELQRAVPELLHTFSHRETLPGQILGAIGSIYDDGEPYVQSLLADITEEHVWNQVVGADENGNPSVLCPLKYSERDMAKQKTEYVKWAKDVERKTRILDVIGAHTGCNGAVSPRDYDEVARRLAAAKQRFLVQPLAYTRRRKKYNALVSCSS
;
A
#
# COMPACT_ATOMS: atom_id res chain seq x y z
N MET A 1 4.09 4.48 19.69
CA MET A 1 2.74 4.06 20.12
C MET A 1 2.30 4.69 21.44
N GLN A 2 3.20 4.91 22.40
CA GLN A 2 2.84 5.51 23.71
C GLN A 2 2.15 6.89 23.59
N PHE A 3 2.72 7.82 22.82
CA PHE A 3 2.11 9.14 22.57
C PHE A 3 0.66 9.06 22.08
N VAL A 4 0.37 8.18 21.12
CA VAL A 4 -0.99 8.00 20.57
C VAL A 4 -1.97 7.52 21.65
N ARG A 5 -1.50 6.69 22.59
CA ARG A 5 -2.33 6.17 23.68
C ARG A 5 -2.54 7.18 24.80
N GLU A 6 -1.48 7.87 25.22
CA GLU A 6 -1.47 8.73 26.42
C GLU A 6 -1.89 10.17 26.11
N ASN A 7 -1.50 10.70 24.94
CA ASN A 7 -1.82 12.08 24.56
C ASN A 7 -3.07 12.16 23.67
N LEU A 8 -3.24 11.21 22.75
CA LEU A 8 -4.37 11.23 21.82
C LEU A 8 -5.55 10.36 22.29
N HIS A 9 -5.37 9.59 23.37
CA HIS A 9 -6.40 8.70 23.94
C HIS A 9 -6.99 7.71 22.93
N ILE A 10 -6.26 7.41 21.85
CA ILE A 10 -6.67 6.42 20.85
C ILE A 10 -6.34 5.03 21.41
N PRO A 11 -7.27 4.06 21.33
CA PRO A 11 -7.07 2.71 21.87
C PRO A 11 -6.09 1.91 21.00
N VAL A 12 -4.81 2.21 21.13
CA VAL A 12 -3.72 1.47 20.49
C VAL A 12 -3.10 0.45 21.45
N LEU A 13 -2.47 -0.58 20.87
CA LEU A 13 -1.78 -1.62 21.62
C LEU A 13 -0.67 -1.05 22.51
N LYS A 14 -0.61 -1.55 23.75
CA LYS A 14 0.48 -1.23 24.68
C LYS A 14 1.73 -1.99 24.26
N VAL A 15 2.82 -1.26 24.01
CA VAL A 15 4.14 -1.84 23.83
C VAL A 15 4.67 -2.28 25.19
N LEU A 16 5.06 -3.56 25.29
CA LEU A 16 5.63 -4.15 26.50
C LEU A 16 7.16 -4.07 26.48
N ARG A 17 7.76 -4.37 25.32
CA ARG A 17 9.22 -4.29 25.11
C ARG A 17 9.49 -4.19 23.61
N TYR A 18 10.61 -3.58 23.23
CA TYR A 18 11.11 -3.63 21.86
C TYR A 18 12.63 -3.61 21.86
N CYS A 19 13.24 -4.03 20.76
CA CYS A 19 14.65 -3.88 20.47
C CYS A 19 14.79 -3.52 18.99
N SER A 20 15.35 -2.35 18.71
CA SER A 20 15.54 -1.84 17.35
C SER A 20 16.92 -2.16 16.78
N ARG A 21 17.76 -2.92 17.51
CA ARG A 21 19.12 -3.27 17.09
C ARG A 21 19.33 -4.76 17.26
N ALA A 22 19.49 -5.47 16.14
CA ALA A 22 19.73 -6.91 16.14
C ALA A 22 20.95 -7.31 16.97
N SER A 23 22.01 -6.49 16.99
CA SER A 23 23.22 -6.71 17.79
C SER A 23 23.00 -6.69 19.30
N GLU A 24 22.01 -5.93 19.77
CA GLU A 24 21.65 -5.80 21.19
C GLU A 24 20.59 -6.83 21.61
N SER A 25 20.06 -7.58 20.63
CA SER A 25 19.03 -8.59 20.84
C SER A 25 19.63 -9.97 21.01
N LYS A 26 19.25 -10.67 22.08
CA LYS A 26 19.55 -12.11 22.25
C LYS A 26 18.94 -12.99 21.15
N LEU A 27 17.98 -12.45 20.40
CA LEU A 27 17.32 -13.14 19.29
C LEU A 27 18.06 -12.92 17.96
N GLY A 28 19.12 -12.11 17.93
CA GLY A 28 19.84 -11.74 16.71
C GLY A 28 18.98 -10.96 15.69
N ALA A 29 17.84 -10.42 16.14
CA ALA A 29 16.87 -9.74 15.30
C ALA A 29 16.19 -8.58 16.06
N GLU A 30 15.73 -7.59 15.30
CA GLU A 30 14.85 -6.54 15.81
C GLU A 30 13.49 -7.12 16.18
N TYR A 31 12.89 -6.61 17.25
CA TYR A 31 11.58 -7.09 17.69
C TYR A 31 10.78 -6.03 18.41
N ILE A 32 9.46 -6.22 18.43
CA ILE A 32 8.54 -5.47 19.27
C ILE A 32 7.52 -6.45 19.87
N VAL A 33 7.39 -6.41 21.19
CA VAL A 33 6.42 -7.18 21.97
C VAL A 33 5.33 -6.22 22.42
N MET A 34 4.09 -6.54 22.04
CA MET A 34 2.91 -5.74 22.36
C MET A 34 1.86 -6.61 23.03
N VAL A 35 0.96 -5.98 23.78
CA VAL A 35 -0.25 -6.66 24.28
C VAL A 35 -1.08 -7.16 23.10
N LYS A 36 -1.65 -8.36 23.22
CA LYS A 36 -2.58 -8.89 22.23
C LYS A 36 -3.90 -8.12 22.29
N ALA A 37 -4.36 -7.58 21.17
CA ALA A 37 -5.68 -6.96 21.08
C ALA A 37 -6.76 -8.03 21.31
N PRO A 38 -7.71 -7.82 22.24
CA PRO A 38 -8.91 -8.63 22.28
C PRO A 38 -9.80 -8.26 21.08
N GLY A 39 -10.44 -9.26 20.46
CA GLY A 39 -11.39 -9.05 19.38
C GLY A 39 -11.10 -9.88 18.14
N VAL A 40 -11.86 -9.58 17.08
CA VAL A 40 -11.74 -10.18 15.75
C VAL A 40 -11.43 -9.07 14.74
N GLU A 41 -10.73 -9.42 13.67
CA GLU A 41 -10.44 -8.46 12.61
C GLU A 41 -11.73 -8.00 11.93
N LEU A 42 -11.86 -6.68 11.73
CA LEU A 42 -13.07 -6.09 11.17
C LEU A 42 -13.41 -6.68 9.79
N GLY A 43 -12.40 -6.94 8.95
CA GLY A 43 -12.58 -7.55 7.62
C GLY A 43 -13.25 -8.93 7.65
N GLN A 44 -13.10 -9.71 8.72
CA GLN A 44 -13.70 -11.04 8.84
C GLN A 44 -15.22 -11.00 9.12
N ILE A 45 -15.71 -9.88 9.68
CA ILE A 45 -17.10 -9.73 10.08
C ILE A 45 -17.82 -8.63 9.28
N TRP A 46 -17.11 -7.79 8.53
CA TRP A 46 -17.66 -6.62 7.85
C TRP A 46 -18.91 -6.92 7.03
N ASP A 47 -18.89 -7.97 6.22
CA ASP A 47 -20.02 -8.33 5.36
C ASP A 47 -21.24 -8.84 6.13
N LYS A 48 -21.06 -9.28 7.37
CA LYS A 48 -22.12 -9.78 8.27
C LYS A 48 -22.73 -8.66 9.11
N LEU A 49 -22.10 -7.49 9.17
CA LEU A 49 -22.59 -6.35 9.96
C LEU A 49 -23.77 -5.65 9.30
N LYS A 50 -24.71 -5.16 10.11
CA LYS A 50 -25.83 -4.35 9.64
C LYS A 50 -25.35 -2.97 9.22
N ALA A 51 -26.11 -2.30 8.37
CA ALA A 51 -25.77 -0.96 7.88
C ALA A 51 -25.57 0.06 9.02
N CYS A 52 -26.40 0.00 10.08
CA CYS A 52 -26.25 0.88 11.24
C CYS A 52 -24.93 0.65 12.00
N ASP A 53 -24.52 -0.61 12.15
CA ASP A 53 -23.26 -0.97 12.81
C ASP A 53 -22.06 -0.50 11.98
N LYS A 54 -22.11 -0.71 10.66
CA LYS A 54 -21.10 -0.19 9.72
C LYS A 54 -20.96 1.32 9.85
N LEU A 55 -22.09 2.05 9.87
CA LEU A 55 -22.09 3.50 10.01
C LEU A 55 -21.47 3.96 11.34
N SER A 56 -21.79 3.28 12.45
CA SER A 56 -21.19 3.57 13.76
C SER A 56 -19.67 3.38 13.75
N ILE A 57 -19.19 2.30 13.12
CA ILE A 57 -17.77 2.02 12.97
C ILE A 57 -17.09 3.09 12.10
N VAL A 58 -17.69 3.47 10.98
CA VAL A 58 -17.15 4.52 10.10
C VAL A 58 -17.00 5.86 10.82
N LYS A 59 -17.97 6.24 11.66
CA LYS A 59 -17.87 7.44 12.50
C LYS A 59 -16.74 7.36 13.51
N GLN A 60 -16.52 6.19 14.13
CA GLN A 60 -15.40 5.98 15.05
C GLN A 60 -14.05 6.09 14.33
N ILE A 61 -13.95 5.53 13.12
CA ILE A 61 -12.75 5.63 12.28
C ILE A 61 -12.50 7.09 11.90
N ALA A 62 -13.53 7.82 11.45
CA ALA A 62 -13.42 9.25 11.15
C ALA A 62 -12.94 10.05 12.37
N ALA A 63 -13.48 9.76 13.56
CA ALA A 63 -13.05 10.42 14.80
C ALA A 63 -11.57 10.15 15.12
N ILE A 64 -11.09 8.92 14.93
CA ILE A 64 -9.67 8.57 15.08
C ILE A 64 -8.82 9.32 14.05
N THR A 65 -9.22 9.31 12.76
CA THR A 65 -8.52 10.04 11.70
C THR A 65 -8.42 11.53 12.04
N CYS A 66 -9.52 12.16 12.43
CA CYS A 66 -9.55 13.57 12.84
C CYS A 66 -8.65 13.86 14.03
N THR A 67 -8.64 12.97 15.02
CA THR A 67 -7.78 13.10 16.21
C THR A 67 -6.30 13.03 15.83
N LEU A 68 -5.94 12.11 14.94
CA LEU A 68 -4.57 11.99 14.42
C LEU A 68 -4.19 13.22 13.57
N ALA A 69 -5.06 13.65 12.67
CA ALA A 69 -4.80 14.79 11.78
C ALA A 69 -4.64 16.12 12.53
N ARG A 70 -5.41 16.33 13.61
CA ARG A 70 -5.27 17.51 14.48
C ARG A 70 -4.03 17.49 15.35
N SER A 71 -3.43 16.31 15.55
CA SER A 71 -2.26 16.20 16.43
C SER A 71 -1.05 16.89 15.79
N ARG A 72 -0.59 17.97 16.42
CA ARG A 72 0.68 18.60 16.05
C ARG A 72 1.81 17.74 16.59
N LEU A 73 2.36 16.88 15.73
CA LEU A 73 3.62 16.22 16.02
C LEU A 73 4.72 17.29 16.02
N GLN A 74 5.04 17.85 17.19
CA GLN A 74 6.10 18.85 17.38
C GLN A 74 7.44 18.37 16.81
N CYS A 75 7.63 17.06 16.83
CA CYS A 75 8.72 16.37 16.18
C CYS A 75 8.09 15.37 15.21
N HIS A 76 8.15 15.65 13.90
CA HIS A 76 8.08 14.57 12.93
C HIS A 76 9.22 13.63 13.30
N GLY A 77 8.92 12.36 13.60
CA GLY A 77 9.90 11.37 13.98
C GLY A 77 10.85 11.02 12.82
N ALA A 78 11.66 11.96 12.38
CA ALA A 78 13.01 11.66 11.94
C ALA A 78 13.82 11.45 13.21
N LEU A 79 13.80 10.23 13.75
CA LEU A 79 14.90 9.74 14.59
C LEU A 79 16.14 9.65 13.71
N LEU A 80 16.73 10.79 13.35
CA LEU A 80 18.16 10.88 13.05
C LEU A 80 18.88 10.96 14.40
N SER A 81 18.92 9.83 15.11
CA SER A 81 20.05 9.62 16.00
C SER A 81 21.28 9.54 15.09
N GLN A 82 22.27 10.39 15.32
CA GLN A 82 23.47 10.54 14.49
C GLN A 82 24.34 9.26 14.37
N ASN A 83 23.88 8.11 14.89
CA ASN A 83 24.60 6.83 14.94
C ASN A 83 23.80 5.62 14.40
N THR A 84 22.89 5.81 13.43
CA THR A 84 22.24 4.67 12.74
C THR A 84 22.69 4.57 11.28
N PRO A 85 23.24 3.42 10.84
CA PRO A 85 23.53 3.17 9.43
C PRO A 85 22.26 3.34 8.60
N SER A 86 22.37 4.24 7.65
CA SER A 86 21.34 4.79 6.79
C SER A 86 20.81 3.78 5.76
N TYR A 87 19.90 2.88 6.13
CA TYR A 87 19.19 2.09 5.09
C TYR A 87 17.69 1.84 5.34
N HIS A 88 17.19 1.94 6.58
CA HIS A 88 15.77 1.65 6.87
C HIS A 88 14.91 2.87 7.25
N ALA A 89 15.52 4.06 7.41
CA ALA A 89 14.80 5.27 7.81
C ALA A 89 13.94 5.90 6.68
N GLN A 90 14.08 5.44 5.43
CA GLN A 90 13.32 5.97 4.29
C GLN A 90 11.95 5.30 4.11
N GLN A 91 11.67 4.18 4.79
CA GLN A 91 10.46 3.37 4.61
C GLN A 91 9.19 3.93 5.30
N LYS A 92 9.22 5.15 5.86
CA LYS A 92 8.10 5.72 6.65
C LYS A 92 7.66 7.11 6.18
N ARG A 93 7.66 7.34 4.86
CA ARG A 93 7.01 8.51 4.26
C ARG A 93 5.73 8.13 3.49
N ARG A 94 4.93 7.22 4.02
CA ARG A 94 3.48 7.22 3.73
C ARG A 94 2.79 8.13 4.73
N THR A 95 2.91 9.44 4.53
CA THR A 95 1.91 10.39 5.04
C THR A 95 0.96 10.74 3.90
N LEU A 96 0.55 9.73 3.13
CA LEU A 96 -0.56 9.86 2.21
C LEU A 96 -1.80 9.51 3.00
N CYS A 97 -2.51 10.53 3.47
CA CYS A 97 -3.81 10.33 4.10
C CYS A 97 -4.76 9.87 2.99
N HIS A 98 -5.31 8.68 3.13
CA HIS A 98 -6.29 8.10 2.21
C HIS A 98 -7.57 7.79 2.95
N HIS A 99 -8.65 7.63 2.20
CA HIS A 99 -9.84 6.96 2.71
C HIS A 99 -9.43 5.57 3.25
N PRO A 100 -9.99 5.15 4.39
CA PRO A 100 -9.83 3.78 4.87
C PRO A 100 -10.24 2.79 3.77
N SER A 101 -9.42 1.77 3.51
CA SER A 101 -9.67 0.80 2.42
C SER A 101 -11.01 0.07 2.51
N LEU A 102 -11.59 -0.05 3.71
CA LEU A 102 -12.96 -0.58 3.91
C LEU A 102 -14.08 0.30 3.32
N LEU A 103 -13.77 1.54 2.95
CA LEU A 103 -14.67 2.49 2.29
C LEU A 103 -14.42 2.60 0.79
N GLU A 104 -13.41 1.90 0.25
CA GLU A 104 -13.18 1.84 -1.18
C GLU A 104 -14.29 1.01 -1.84
N TYR A 105 -14.78 1.50 -2.99
CA TYR A 105 -15.83 0.84 -3.76
C TYR A 105 -15.60 1.05 -5.25
N GLU A 106 -16.06 0.09 -6.05
CA GLU A 106 -16.08 0.24 -7.51
C GLU A 106 -17.37 0.90 -7.97
N GLY A 107 -17.27 1.99 -8.72
CA GLY A 107 -18.42 2.74 -9.23
C GLY A 107 -18.15 4.24 -9.34
N PRO A 108 -19.16 5.04 -9.72
CA PRO A 108 -19.02 6.49 -9.78
C PRO A 108 -18.74 7.06 -8.39
N GLY A 109 -17.71 7.90 -8.32
CA GLY A 109 -17.46 8.78 -7.18
C GLY A 109 -18.66 9.70 -6.94
N LEU A 110 -18.90 10.09 -5.69
CA LEU A 110 -19.88 11.13 -5.41
C LEU A 110 -19.28 12.49 -5.76
N ASP A 111 -20.09 13.36 -6.38
CA ASP A 111 -19.73 14.76 -6.58
C ASP A 111 -20.08 15.55 -5.31
N GLY A 112 -19.08 15.79 -4.47
CA GLY A 112 -19.24 16.48 -3.20
C GLY A 112 -20.19 15.76 -2.22
N PHE A 113 -21.01 16.55 -1.52
CA PHE A 113 -21.90 16.07 -0.44
C PHE A 113 -23.33 15.77 -0.92
N VAL A 114 -23.47 15.16 -2.10
CA VAL A 114 -24.79 14.78 -2.65
C VAL A 114 -25.26 13.47 -2.02
N GLN A 115 -26.51 13.44 -1.57
CA GLN A 115 -27.11 12.23 -0.99
C GLN A 115 -27.20 11.13 -2.07
N PRO A 116 -26.65 9.93 -1.82
CA PRO A 116 -26.79 8.81 -2.73
C PRO A 116 -28.27 8.44 -2.89
N ALA A 117 -28.65 8.02 -4.09
CA ALA A 117 -29.99 7.52 -4.39
C ALA A 117 -29.88 6.19 -5.15
N LEU A 118 -30.90 5.35 -5.01
CA LEU A 118 -31.01 4.17 -5.87
C LEU A 118 -31.37 4.61 -7.29
N PRO A 119 -30.90 3.90 -8.34
CA PRO A 119 -31.28 4.21 -9.72
C PRO A 119 -32.79 4.17 -9.91
N GLU A 120 -33.34 5.04 -10.77
CA GLU A 120 -34.78 5.05 -11.07
C GLU A 120 -35.28 3.72 -11.68
N THR A 121 -34.38 3.01 -12.39
CA THR A 121 -34.64 1.69 -12.98
C THR A 121 -34.53 0.54 -11.97
N PHE A 122 -34.30 0.83 -10.68
CA PHE A 122 -34.03 -0.18 -9.65
C PHE A 122 -35.08 -1.31 -9.63
N GLU A 123 -36.37 -0.98 -9.74
CA GLU A 123 -37.43 -1.99 -9.69
C GLU A 123 -37.43 -2.95 -10.89
N SER A 124 -36.96 -2.49 -12.05
CA SER A 124 -36.84 -3.30 -13.27
C SER A 124 -35.56 -4.13 -13.37
N LEU A 125 -34.61 -3.96 -12.43
CA LEU A 125 -33.34 -4.69 -12.44
C LEU A 125 -33.52 -6.16 -12.06
N ASP A 126 -32.64 -7.02 -12.57
CA ASP A 126 -32.54 -8.40 -12.11
C ASP A 126 -32.07 -8.48 -10.64
N PRO A 127 -32.28 -9.61 -9.94
CA PRO A 127 -31.92 -9.74 -8.53
C PRO A 127 -30.45 -9.48 -8.21
N GLN A 128 -29.53 -9.81 -9.12
CA GLN A 128 -28.09 -9.61 -8.92
C GLN A 128 -27.74 -8.13 -9.08
N ALA A 129 -28.28 -7.46 -10.11
CA ALA A 129 -28.13 -6.01 -10.29
C ALA A 129 -28.80 -5.23 -9.14
N LYS A 130 -29.95 -5.67 -8.62
CA LYS A 130 -30.58 -5.10 -7.42
C LYS A 130 -29.66 -5.21 -6.19
N LYS A 131 -28.99 -6.35 -6.01
CA LYS A 131 -28.03 -6.56 -4.91
C LYS A 131 -26.83 -5.63 -5.06
N ALA A 132 -26.26 -5.53 -6.26
CA ALA A 132 -25.13 -4.63 -6.54
C ALA A 132 -25.50 -3.16 -6.32
N ALA A 133 -26.66 -2.71 -6.79
CA ALA A 133 -27.15 -1.34 -6.59
C ALA A 133 -27.32 -0.99 -5.11
N LYS A 134 -27.88 -1.92 -4.31
CA LYS A 134 -27.99 -1.74 -2.85
C LYS A 134 -26.61 -1.69 -2.16
N ALA A 135 -25.67 -2.50 -2.61
CA ALA A 135 -24.31 -2.49 -2.07
C ALA A 135 -23.61 -1.16 -2.38
N LEU A 136 -23.67 -0.70 -3.63
CA LEU A 136 -23.11 0.58 -4.06
C LEU A 136 -23.72 1.75 -3.26
N PHE A 137 -25.04 1.79 -3.14
CA PHE A 137 -25.74 2.80 -2.34
C PHE A 137 -25.26 2.82 -0.89
N LEU A 138 -25.08 1.64 -0.28
CA LEU A 138 -24.56 1.52 1.09
C LEU A 138 -23.12 2.04 1.17
N PHE A 139 -22.23 1.65 0.26
CA PHE A 139 -20.84 2.11 0.26
C PHE A 139 -20.73 3.62 0.06
N GLN A 140 -21.47 4.19 -0.90
CA GLN A 140 -21.55 5.64 -1.11
C GLN A 140 -22.07 6.35 0.14
N SER A 141 -23.07 5.80 0.83
CA SER A 141 -23.60 6.38 2.08
C SER A 141 -22.58 6.38 3.22
N LEU A 142 -21.81 5.29 3.35
CA LEU A 142 -20.74 5.18 4.34
C LEU A 142 -19.58 6.12 4.03
N TRP A 143 -19.17 6.20 2.76
CA TRP A 143 -18.14 7.11 2.28
C TRP A 143 -18.54 8.58 2.53
N LEU A 144 -19.76 8.96 2.16
CA LEU A 144 -20.28 10.30 2.41
C LEU A 144 -20.33 10.62 3.90
N SER A 145 -20.74 9.66 4.73
CA SER A 145 -20.75 9.85 6.19
C SER A 145 -19.35 10.11 6.74
N TYR A 146 -18.33 9.41 6.24
CA TYR A 146 -16.95 9.64 6.60
C TYR A 146 -16.48 11.05 6.21
N GLU A 147 -16.73 11.44 4.96
CA GLU A 147 -16.44 12.78 4.42
C GLU A 147 -17.10 13.89 5.24
N ILE A 148 -18.36 13.74 5.62
CA ILE A 148 -19.08 14.73 6.44
C ILE A 148 -18.41 14.89 7.81
N GLU A 149 -18.03 13.79 8.46
CA GLU A 149 -17.34 13.86 9.75
C GLU A 149 -15.97 14.54 9.63
N LEU A 150 -15.24 14.28 8.54
CA LEU A 150 -13.98 14.97 8.26
C LEU A 150 -14.18 16.45 7.97
N GLN A 151 -15.13 16.83 7.12
CA GLN A 151 -15.43 18.24 6.82
C GLN A 151 -15.76 19.02 8.09
N ARG A 152 -16.53 18.41 9.00
CA ARG A 152 -16.92 19.06 10.27
C ARG A 152 -15.76 19.22 11.23
N ALA A 153 -14.82 18.28 11.26
CA ALA A 153 -13.76 18.27 12.25
C ALA A 153 -12.42 18.81 11.73
N VAL A 154 -12.01 18.46 10.52
CA VAL A 154 -10.71 18.80 9.92
C VAL A 154 -10.91 19.04 8.41
N PRO A 155 -11.51 20.17 7.99
CA PRO A 155 -11.79 20.46 6.58
C PRO A 155 -10.53 20.50 5.71
N GLU A 156 -9.39 20.90 6.30
CA GLU A 156 -8.07 20.92 5.66
C GLU A 156 -7.65 19.51 5.18
N LEU A 157 -8.09 18.46 5.88
CA LEU A 157 -7.77 17.08 5.52
C LEU A 157 -8.42 16.69 4.19
N LEU A 158 -9.63 17.18 3.91
CA LEU A 158 -10.31 16.89 2.64
C LEU A 158 -9.58 17.52 1.46
N HIS A 159 -9.04 18.74 1.63
CA HIS A 159 -8.19 19.34 0.62
C HIS A 159 -6.95 18.47 0.33
N THR A 160 -6.38 17.80 1.34
CA THR A 160 -5.25 16.89 1.11
C THR A 160 -5.65 15.64 0.33
N PHE A 161 -6.88 15.16 0.47
CA PHE A 161 -7.40 14.07 -0.37
C PHE A 161 -7.53 14.54 -1.83
N SER A 162 -8.13 15.70 -2.07
CA SER A 162 -8.27 16.27 -3.41
C SER A 162 -6.92 16.58 -4.07
N HIS A 163 -5.90 16.99 -3.28
CA HIS A 163 -4.56 17.22 -3.80
C HIS A 163 -3.95 15.97 -4.46
N ARG A 164 -4.34 14.76 -4.04
CA ARG A 164 -3.86 13.52 -4.67
C ARG A 164 -4.26 13.41 -6.13
N GLU A 165 -5.45 13.89 -6.47
CA GLU A 165 -5.97 13.85 -7.83
C GLU A 165 -5.26 14.88 -8.74
N THR A 166 -4.56 15.84 -8.16
CA THR A 166 -3.71 16.77 -8.91
C THR A 166 -2.44 16.08 -9.42
N LEU A 167 -1.91 16.55 -10.54
CA LEU A 167 -0.67 16.01 -11.12
C LEU A 167 0.51 15.96 -10.12
N PRO A 168 0.79 16.99 -9.30
CA PRO A 168 1.81 16.90 -8.24
C PRO A 168 1.55 15.79 -7.22
N GLY A 169 0.28 15.58 -6.83
CA GLY A 169 -0.13 14.51 -5.92
C GLY A 169 0.07 13.12 -6.53
N GLN A 170 -0.29 12.96 -7.80
CA GLN A 170 -0.07 11.72 -8.56
C GLN A 170 1.42 11.42 -8.72
N ILE A 171 2.25 12.42 -9.04
CA ILE A 171 3.71 12.28 -9.12
C ILE A 171 4.28 11.84 -7.77
N LEU A 172 3.85 12.45 -6.67
CA LEU A 172 4.29 12.07 -5.33
C LEU A 172 3.86 10.64 -4.97
N GLY A 173 2.65 10.23 -5.37
CA GLY A 173 2.16 8.86 -5.24
C GLY A 173 3.00 7.86 -6.05
N ALA A 174 3.33 8.20 -7.30
CA ALA A 174 4.14 7.38 -8.19
C ALA A 174 5.56 7.16 -7.66
N ILE A 175 6.17 8.15 -7.00
CA ILE A 175 7.45 7.99 -6.31
C ILE A 175 7.36 6.87 -5.25
N GLY A 176 6.24 6.78 -4.52
CA GLY A 176 5.97 5.71 -3.58
C GLY A 176 5.83 4.34 -4.26
N SER A 177 5.14 4.29 -5.40
CA SER A 177 4.99 3.08 -6.21
C SER A 177 6.33 2.54 -6.72
N ILE A 178 7.33 3.38 -7.03
CA ILE A 178 8.68 2.91 -7.42
C ILE A 178 9.31 2.02 -6.34
N TYR A 179 9.03 2.25 -5.06
CA TYR A 179 9.57 1.43 -3.98
C TYR A 179 8.86 0.07 -3.86
N ASP A 180 7.56 0.03 -4.12
CA ASP A 180 6.74 -1.18 -3.98
C ASP A 180 6.78 -2.04 -5.26
N ASP A 181 6.60 -1.40 -6.41
CA ASP A 181 6.56 -2.01 -7.74
C ASP A 181 7.96 -2.14 -8.34
N GLY A 182 8.94 -1.37 -7.87
CA GLY A 182 10.33 -1.46 -8.33
C GLY A 182 10.63 -0.62 -9.57
N GLU A 183 11.86 -0.10 -9.62
CA GLU A 183 12.38 0.71 -10.72
C GLU A 183 12.17 0.12 -12.12
N PRO A 184 12.35 -1.20 -12.38
CA PRO A 184 12.16 -1.76 -13.71
C PRO A 184 10.74 -1.62 -14.27
N TYR A 185 9.72 -1.65 -13.41
CA TYR A 185 8.31 -1.47 -13.81
C TYR A 185 8.04 -0.03 -14.23
N VAL A 186 8.55 0.95 -13.47
CA VAL A 186 8.36 2.36 -13.82
C VAL A 186 9.17 2.74 -15.06
N GLN A 187 10.38 2.19 -15.23
CA GLN A 187 11.16 2.40 -16.45
C GLN A 187 10.47 1.84 -17.69
N SER A 188 9.76 0.71 -17.61
CA SER A 188 8.99 0.22 -18.76
C SER A 188 7.84 1.15 -19.11
N LEU A 189 7.09 1.64 -18.13
CA LEU A 189 6.01 2.61 -18.37
C LEU A 189 6.53 3.92 -19.00
N LEU A 190 7.69 4.40 -18.53
CA LEU A 190 8.35 5.57 -19.13
C LEU A 190 8.90 5.27 -20.53
N ALA A 191 9.30 4.04 -20.84
CA ALA A 191 9.66 3.68 -22.20
C ALA A 191 8.43 3.65 -23.12
N ASP A 192 7.33 3.05 -22.66
CA ASP A 192 6.08 2.95 -23.41
C ASP A 192 5.51 4.36 -23.73
N ILE A 193 5.62 5.32 -22.80
CA ILE A 193 5.17 6.71 -23.03
C ILE A 193 6.00 7.46 -24.08
N THR A 194 7.22 6.98 -24.39
CA THR A 194 8.04 7.56 -25.46
C THR A 194 7.69 7.05 -26.85
N GLU A 195 6.84 6.03 -26.95
CA GLU A 195 6.34 5.56 -28.23
C GLU A 195 5.37 6.60 -28.82
N GLU A 196 5.57 6.95 -30.09
CA GLU A 196 4.88 8.06 -30.76
C GLU A 196 3.35 7.95 -30.64
N HIS A 197 2.81 6.74 -30.82
CA HIS A 197 1.37 6.50 -30.73
C HIS A 197 0.80 6.67 -29.32
N VAL A 198 1.58 6.37 -28.27
CA VAL A 198 1.18 6.54 -26.87
C VAL A 198 1.28 8.01 -26.49
N TRP A 199 2.38 8.65 -26.86
CA TRP A 199 2.60 10.07 -26.60
C TRP A 199 1.50 10.95 -27.24
N ASN A 200 1.08 10.62 -28.47
CA ASN A 200 -0.02 11.28 -29.16
C ASN A 200 -1.36 11.18 -28.40
N GLN A 201 -1.60 10.10 -27.66
CA GLN A 201 -2.79 9.96 -26.81
C GLN A 201 -2.70 10.83 -25.54
N VAL A 202 -1.49 11.07 -25.04
CA VAL A 202 -1.25 11.84 -23.80
C VAL A 202 -1.35 13.34 -24.06
N VAL A 203 -0.71 13.85 -25.11
CA VAL A 203 -0.68 15.30 -25.40
C VAL A 203 -1.72 15.75 -26.42
N GLY A 204 -2.43 14.81 -27.05
CA GLY A 204 -3.33 15.08 -28.17
C GLY A 204 -2.57 15.32 -29.48
N ALA A 205 -3.20 14.99 -30.61
CA ALA A 205 -2.67 15.22 -31.94
C ALA A 205 -3.20 16.53 -32.55
N ASP A 206 -2.36 17.22 -33.32
CA ASP A 206 -2.76 18.35 -34.16
C ASP A 206 -3.57 17.88 -35.39
N GLU A 207 -4.05 18.83 -36.19
CA GLU A 207 -4.80 18.55 -37.44
C GLU A 207 -4.02 17.68 -38.44
N ASN A 208 -2.70 17.55 -38.28
CA ASN A 208 -1.79 16.79 -39.13
C ASN A 208 -1.37 15.44 -38.51
N GLY A 209 -1.90 15.07 -37.33
CA GLY A 209 -1.58 13.82 -36.65
C GLY A 209 -0.27 13.82 -35.85
N ASN A 210 0.39 14.98 -35.70
CA ASN A 210 1.60 15.12 -34.90
C ASN A 210 1.26 15.44 -33.43
N PRO A 211 2.13 15.06 -32.47
CA PRO A 211 1.92 15.39 -31.08
C PRO A 211 1.96 16.91 -30.84
N SER A 212 1.01 17.42 -30.07
CA SER A 212 0.92 18.86 -29.72
C SER A 212 2.19 19.39 -29.01
N VAL A 213 2.94 18.51 -28.34
CA VAL A 213 4.23 18.82 -27.69
C VAL A 213 5.19 17.66 -27.94
N LEU A 214 6.47 17.92 -28.21
CA LEU A 214 7.47 16.85 -28.35
C LEU A 214 7.76 16.17 -27.00
N CYS A 215 7.93 14.84 -27.01
CA CYS A 215 8.28 14.11 -25.79
C CYS A 215 9.67 14.52 -25.28
N PRO A 216 9.80 14.97 -24.02
CA PRO A 216 11.08 15.39 -23.44
C PRO A 216 11.99 14.21 -23.12
N LEU A 217 11.45 13.00 -23.02
CA LEU A 217 12.19 11.78 -22.77
C LEU A 217 12.67 11.19 -24.09
N LYS A 218 13.95 10.84 -24.15
CA LYS A 218 14.55 10.13 -25.29
C LYS A 218 15.39 8.99 -24.75
N TYR A 219 15.03 7.77 -25.13
CA TYR A 219 15.82 6.57 -24.82
C TYR A 219 16.61 6.15 -26.05
N SER A 220 17.85 5.72 -25.85
CA SER A 220 18.58 5.04 -26.92
C SER A 220 18.01 3.63 -27.12
N GLU A 221 18.13 3.07 -28.32
CA GLU A 221 17.72 1.67 -28.58
C GLU A 221 18.37 0.68 -27.60
N ARG A 222 19.61 0.97 -27.20
CA ARG A 222 20.34 0.18 -26.22
C ARG A 222 19.70 0.24 -24.84
N ASP A 223 19.26 1.42 -24.40
CA ASP A 223 18.61 1.62 -23.11
C ASP A 223 17.26 0.92 -23.08
N MET A 224 16.47 1.04 -24.15
CA MET A 224 15.19 0.34 -24.28
C MET A 224 15.37 -1.18 -24.25
N ALA A 225 16.36 -1.72 -24.97
CA ALA A 225 16.66 -3.15 -24.96
C ALA A 225 17.08 -3.65 -23.56
N LYS A 226 17.85 -2.83 -22.83
CA LYS A 226 18.25 -3.12 -21.45
C LYS A 226 17.04 -3.10 -20.51
N GLN A 227 16.23 -2.05 -20.55
CA GLN A 227 15.01 -1.90 -19.74
C GLN A 227 14.05 -3.06 -19.98
N LYS A 228 13.79 -3.44 -21.24
CA LYS A 228 12.94 -4.60 -21.58
C LYS A 228 13.46 -5.90 -20.98
N THR A 229 14.79 -6.09 -20.99
CA THR A 229 15.43 -7.26 -20.38
C THR A 229 15.30 -7.26 -18.86
N GLU A 230 15.45 -6.09 -18.22
CA GLU A 230 15.31 -5.93 -16.76
C GLU A 230 13.86 -6.10 -16.31
N TYR A 231 12.90 -5.56 -17.07
CA TYR A 231 11.47 -5.76 -16.85
C TYR A 231 11.07 -7.23 -16.88
N VAL A 232 11.51 -7.99 -17.90
CA VAL A 232 11.21 -9.43 -18.00
C VAL A 232 11.78 -10.22 -16.81
N LYS A 233 12.95 -9.83 -16.29
CA LYS A 233 13.52 -10.44 -15.09
C LYS A 233 12.70 -10.08 -13.85
N TRP A 234 12.38 -8.81 -13.70
CA TRP A 234 11.55 -8.30 -12.60
C TRP A 234 10.19 -8.99 -12.56
N ALA A 235 9.48 -9.10 -13.68
CA ALA A 235 8.17 -9.74 -13.76
C ALA A 235 8.22 -11.21 -13.31
N LYS A 236 9.25 -11.95 -13.73
CA LYS A 236 9.49 -13.33 -13.29
C LYS A 236 9.77 -13.43 -11.79
N ASP A 237 10.52 -12.47 -11.24
CA ASP A 237 10.85 -12.44 -9.82
C ASP A 237 9.63 -12.07 -8.95
N VAL A 238 8.76 -11.16 -9.41
CA VAL A 238 7.48 -10.84 -8.76
C VAL A 238 6.55 -12.05 -8.72
N GLU A 239 6.36 -12.72 -9.85
CA GLU A 239 5.53 -13.94 -9.92
C GLU A 239 6.10 -15.05 -9.01
N ARG A 240 7.43 -15.17 -8.94
CA ARG A 240 8.09 -16.10 -8.03
C ARG A 240 7.86 -15.71 -6.56
N LYS A 241 7.94 -14.43 -6.21
CA LYS A 241 7.63 -13.93 -4.87
C LYS A 241 6.19 -14.26 -4.47
N THR A 242 5.21 -14.01 -5.35
CA THR A 242 3.80 -14.34 -5.10
C THR A 242 3.61 -15.82 -4.81
N ARG A 243 4.15 -16.71 -5.65
CA ARG A 243 4.10 -18.17 -5.40
C ARG A 243 4.68 -18.59 -4.05
N ILE A 244 5.78 -17.96 -3.63
CA ILE A 244 6.39 -18.25 -2.32
C ILE A 244 5.46 -17.81 -1.19
N LEU A 245 4.85 -16.63 -1.31
CA LEU A 245 3.91 -16.12 -0.31
C LEU A 245 2.66 -17.01 -0.21
N ASP A 246 2.13 -17.49 -1.33
CA ASP A 246 1.01 -18.43 -1.37
C ASP A 246 1.34 -19.75 -0.65
N VAL A 247 2.54 -20.30 -0.88
CA VAL A 247 3.01 -21.53 -0.21
C VAL A 247 3.17 -21.33 1.29
N ILE A 248 3.63 -20.15 1.72
CA ILE A 248 3.79 -19.82 3.13
C ILE A 248 2.40 -19.64 3.78
N GLY A 249 1.42 -19.13 3.04
CA GLY A 249 0.08 -18.83 3.53
C GLY A 249 0.03 -17.64 4.48
N ALA A 250 1.06 -16.77 4.45
CA ALA A 250 1.09 -15.55 5.24
C ALA A 250 0.23 -14.46 4.57
N HIS A 251 -0.60 -13.78 5.36
CA HIS A 251 -1.41 -12.67 4.86
C HIS A 251 -0.50 -11.51 4.42
N THR A 252 -0.63 -11.08 3.17
CA THR A 252 0.22 -10.06 2.53
C THR A 252 0.10 -8.67 3.17
N GLY A 253 -0.98 -8.40 3.89
CA GLY A 253 -1.24 -7.10 4.53
C GLY A 253 -0.52 -6.85 5.86
N CYS A 254 0.11 -7.85 6.47
CA CYS A 254 0.70 -7.72 7.81
C CYS A 254 2.19 -8.07 7.79
N ASN A 255 3.10 -7.20 7.34
CA ASN A 255 4.57 -7.17 7.57
C ASN A 255 5.29 -8.48 8.03
N GLY A 256 4.92 -9.67 7.55
CA GLY A 256 5.36 -10.96 8.08
C GLY A 256 4.86 -11.37 9.48
N ALA A 257 3.83 -10.71 10.05
CA ALA A 257 3.27 -11.08 11.34
C ALA A 257 2.40 -12.35 11.24
N VAL A 258 2.63 -13.28 12.17
CA VAL A 258 1.91 -14.57 12.23
C VAL A 258 1.36 -14.76 13.63
N SER A 259 0.13 -15.29 13.73
CA SER A 259 -0.45 -15.69 15.00
C SER A 259 0.42 -16.76 15.69
N PRO A 260 0.61 -16.71 17.02
CA PRO A 260 1.38 -17.73 17.73
C PRO A 260 0.88 -19.16 17.49
N ARG A 261 -0.42 -19.35 17.23
CA ARG A 261 -1.01 -20.67 16.94
C ARG A 261 -0.53 -21.24 15.61
N ASP A 262 -0.24 -20.38 14.66
CA ASP A 262 0.13 -20.73 13.29
C ASP A 262 1.65 -20.60 13.06
N TYR A 263 2.39 -20.12 14.06
CA TYR A 263 3.81 -19.79 13.94
C TYR A 263 4.64 -20.99 13.50
N ASP A 264 4.52 -22.14 14.19
CA ASP A 264 5.33 -23.32 13.88
C ASP A 264 5.04 -23.86 12.47
N GLU A 265 3.77 -23.83 12.07
CA GLU A 265 3.36 -24.29 10.75
C GLU A 265 3.85 -23.34 9.64
N VAL A 266 3.70 -22.03 9.83
CA VAL A 266 4.19 -21.03 8.87
C VAL A 266 5.72 -21.02 8.81
N ALA A 267 6.41 -21.18 9.95
CA ALA A 267 7.87 -21.31 10.00
C ALA A 267 8.36 -22.55 9.25
N ARG A 268 7.67 -23.69 9.41
CA ARG A 268 7.95 -24.92 8.66
C ARG A 268 7.75 -24.74 7.15
N ARG A 269 6.64 -24.12 6.74
CA ARG A 269 6.37 -23.79 5.32
C ARG A 269 7.41 -22.83 4.76
N LEU A 270 7.81 -21.82 5.52
CA LEU A 270 8.86 -20.87 5.15
C LEU A 270 10.21 -21.58 4.98
N ALA A 271 10.60 -22.46 5.89
CA ALA A 271 11.84 -23.24 5.78
C ALA A 271 11.84 -24.13 4.54
N ALA A 272 10.72 -24.83 4.28
CA ALA A 272 10.55 -25.65 3.08
C ALA A 272 10.58 -24.82 1.80
N ALA A 273 9.90 -23.66 1.78
CA ALA A 273 9.90 -22.74 0.65
C ALA A 273 11.30 -22.17 0.38
N LYS A 274 12.06 -21.80 1.42
CA LYS A 274 13.46 -21.38 1.31
C LYS A 274 14.33 -22.49 0.72
N GLN A 275 14.21 -23.72 1.21
CA GLN A 275 14.98 -24.84 0.67
C GLN A 275 14.65 -25.10 -0.80
N ARG A 276 13.35 -25.13 -1.15
CA ARG A 276 12.92 -25.29 -2.55
C ARG A 276 13.44 -24.17 -3.44
N PHE A 277 13.39 -22.92 -2.97
CA PHE A 277 13.93 -21.76 -3.68
C PHE A 277 15.43 -21.86 -3.91
N LEU A 278 16.19 -22.34 -2.92
CA LEU A 278 17.65 -22.49 -3.01
C LEU A 278 18.10 -23.70 -3.84
N VAL A 279 17.29 -24.77 -3.89
CA VAL A 279 17.59 -26.02 -4.60
C VAL A 279 17.13 -25.99 -6.06
N GLN A 280 16.16 -25.15 -6.42
CA GLN A 280 15.77 -24.97 -7.81
C GLN A 280 16.99 -24.51 -8.63
N PRO A 281 17.39 -25.22 -9.71
CA PRO A 281 18.62 -24.91 -10.41
C PRO A 281 18.57 -23.49 -10.99
N LEU A 282 19.27 -22.57 -10.34
CA LEU A 282 19.70 -21.33 -10.94
C LEU A 282 20.63 -21.72 -12.10
N ALA A 283 20.06 -21.77 -13.31
CA ALA A 283 20.80 -21.58 -14.53
C ALA A 283 21.41 -20.15 -14.56
N TYR A 284 22.36 -19.88 -13.65
CA TYR A 284 23.23 -18.71 -13.69
C TYR A 284 24.42 -18.87 -12.72
N THR A 285 25.30 -19.82 -13.02
CA THR A 285 26.53 -20.18 -12.27
C THR A 285 27.65 -19.11 -12.27
N ARG A 286 27.34 -17.82 -12.46
CA ARG A 286 28.33 -16.72 -12.38
C ARG A 286 28.16 -15.75 -11.20
N ARG A 287 26.98 -15.66 -10.56
CA ARG A 287 26.76 -14.75 -9.41
C ARG A 287 27.10 -15.36 -8.04
N ARG A 288 27.11 -16.70 -7.93
CA ARG A 288 27.38 -17.43 -6.67
C ARG A 288 28.79 -17.20 -6.12
N LYS A 289 29.78 -16.94 -6.99
CA LYS A 289 31.14 -16.57 -6.57
C LYS A 289 31.22 -15.18 -5.92
N LYS A 290 30.41 -14.21 -6.36
CA LYS A 290 30.41 -12.85 -5.78
C LYS A 290 29.71 -12.79 -4.42
N TYR A 291 28.60 -13.51 -4.26
CA TYR A 291 27.88 -13.58 -2.98
C TYR A 291 28.68 -14.37 -1.92
N ASN A 292 29.29 -15.50 -2.28
CA ASN A 292 30.11 -16.26 -1.32
C ASN A 292 31.40 -15.51 -0.92
N ALA A 293 31.99 -14.71 -1.82
CA ALA A 293 33.16 -13.89 -1.51
C ALA A 293 32.84 -12.75 -0.52
N LEU A 294 31.63 -12.19 -0.55
CA LEU A 294 31.18 -11.15 0.39
C LEU A 294 30.87 -11.74 1.77
N VAL A 295 30.34 -12.96 1.83
CA VAL A 295 30.04 -13.65 3.09
C VAL A 295 31.32 -14.15 3.77
N SER A 296 32.36 -14.52 3.01
CA SER A 296 33.66 -14.95 3.56
C SER A 296 34.58 -13.82 4.03
N CYS A 297 34.31 -12.55 3.65
CA CYS A 297 35.06 -11.38 4.15
C CYS A 297 34.47 -10.77 5.43
N SER A 298 33.39 -11.35 5.96
CA SER A 298 32.66 -10.82 7.13
C SER A 298 32.72 -11.75 8.35
N SER A 299 33.68 -12.69 8.37
CA SER A 299 34.00 -13.52 9.54
C SER A 299 35.16 -12.92 10.33
#